data_AF-A0A972XJE7-F1
#
_entry.id   AF-A0A972XJE7-F1
#
_cell.length_a   1.000
_cell.length_b   1.000
_cell.length_c   1.000
_cell.angle_alpha   90.00
_cell.angle_beta   90.00
_cell.angle_gamma   90.00
#
_symmetry.space_group_name_H-M   'P 1'
#
loop_
_entity.id
_entity.type
_entity.pdbx_description
1 polymer ?
#
loop_
_entity_poly.entity_id
_entity_poly.type
_entity_poly.pdbx_seq_one_letter_code
_entity_poly.pdbx_strand_id
1 'polypeptide(L)'
;MRIEMVKPYHPLVSGIPAFVTTDEIYVSELADDLEVIMDAPYEGPCPGFETQQVPGRTRHPVLFSRPEGSGSVVSFTLGHCRGRFDVADQGMDDLGVTDTAAWESPEFRAVLRRCVDWAVHGDDVAQCDPGDEYSKELQ
;
A
#
# COMPACT_ATOMS: atom_id res chain seq x y z
N MET A 1 7.61 -1.08 -9.23
CA MET A 1 7.60 0.17 -8.44
C MET A 1 8.43 0.01 -7.17
N ARG A 2 9.29 0.98 -6.83
CA ARG A 2 10.07 0.96 -5.58
C ARG A 2 9.31 1.68 -4.48
N ILE A 3 9.12 1.01 -3.34
CA ILE A 3 8.48 1.54 -2.14
C ILE A 3 9.56 1.96 -1.15
N GLU A 4 9.45 3.17 -0.60
CA GLU A 4 10.38 3.70 0.40
C GLU A 4 9.67 3.96 1.72
N MET A 5 10.40 3.79 2.83
CA MET A 5 9.90 4.03 4.18
C MET A 5 10.23 5.47 4.57
N VAL A 6 9.25 6.38 4.47
CA VAL A 6 9.38 7.77 4.92
C VAL A 6 9.57 7.82 6.44
N LYS A 7 8.87 6.94 7.16
CA LYS A 7 8.96 6.77 8.61
C LYS A 7 9.40 5.34 8.96
N PRO A 8 10.69 4.99 8.80
CA PRO A 8 11.17 3.61 8.92
C PRO A 8 11.03 3.00 10.31
N TYR A 9 10.82 3.82 11.34
CA TYR A 9 10.59 3.37 12.72
C TYR A 9 9.11 3.36 13.12
N HIS A 10 8.19 3.70 12.21
CA HIS A 10 6.76 3.62 12.49
C HIS A 10 6.36 2.16 12.75
N PRO A 11 5.54 1.85 13.77
CA PRO A 11 5.22 0.47 14.15
C PRO A 11 4.75 -0.42 12.98
N LEU A 12 3.97 0.14 12.06
CA LEU A 12 3.48 -0.57 10.87
C LEU A 12 4.58 -1.05 9.91
N VAL A 13 5.75 -0.40 9.87
CA VAL A 13 6.81 -0.70 8.89
C VAL A 13 8.18 -0.96 9.52
N SER A 14 8.30 -0.84 10.85
CA SER A 14 9.56 -1.05 11.56
C SER A 14 10.21 -2.39 11.21
N GLY A 15 11.49 -2.36 10.86
CA GLY A 15 12.27 -3.53 10.45
C GLY A 15 12.06 -3.99 9.00
N ILE A 16 11.13 -3.40 8.24
CA ILE A 16 10.91 -3.72 6.82
C ILE A 16 11.76 -2.79 5.95
N PRO A 17 12.68 -3.30 5.11
CA PRO A 17 13.47 -2.45 4.22
C PRO A 17 12.63 -1.91 3.06
N ALA A 18 13.15 -0.89 2.36
CA ALA A 18 12.59 -0.48 1.08
C ALA A 18 12.58 -1.65 0.08
N PHE A 19 11.46 -1.85 -0.61
CA PHE A 19 11.25 -3.02 -1.46
C PHE A 19 10.76 -2.62 -2.86
N VAL A 20 10.76 -3.59 -3.79
CA VAL A 20 10.24 -3.42 -5.15
C VAL A 20 9.08 -4.38 -5.33
N THR A 21 7.95 -3.86 -5.81
CA THR A 21 6.75 -4.64 -6.11
C THR A 21 6.09 -4.16 -7.39
N THR A 22 5.16 -4.93 -7.93
CA THR A 22 4.32 -4.54 -9.08
C THR A 22 2.93 -4.20 -8.55
N ASP A 23 2.44 -3.00 -8.82
CA ASP A 23 1.08 -2.57 -8.47
C ASP A 23 0.72 -1.29 -9.24
N GLU A 24 -0.53 -0.86 -9.12
CA GLU A 24 -1.02 0.43 -9.59
C GLU A 24 -0.55 1.55 -8.65
N ILE A 25 -0.19 2.70 -9.22
CA ILE A 25 0.15 3.90 -8.45
C ILE A 25 -1.07 4.80 -8.34
N TYR A 26 -1.41 5.18 -7.12
CA TYR A 26 -2.49 6.13 -6.86
C TYR A 26 -1.93 7.55 -6.91
N VAL A 27 -2.33 8.30 -7.94
CA VAL A 27 -2.05 9.72 -8.09
C VAL A 27 -3.29 10.48 -7.64
N SER A 28 -3.21 11.13 -6.48
CA SER A 28 -4.38 11.74 -5.83
C SER A 28 -4.06 13.13 -5.28
N GLU A 29 -5.09 13.97 -5.17
CA GLU A 29 -5.04 15.14 -4.31
C GLU A 29 -5.06 14.69 -2.85
N LEU A 30 -4.18 15.27 -2.05
CA LEU A 30 -3.93 14.82 -0.67
C LEU A 30 -4.47 15.84 0.33
N ALA A 31 -4.93 15.35 1.47
CA ALA A 31 -5.20 16.21 2.62
C ALA A 31 -3.88 16.71 3.24
N ASP A 32 -3.92 17.87 3.89
CA ASP A 32 -2.72 18.49 4.48
C ASP A 32 -2.26 17.81 5.78
N ASP A 33 -3.12 17.01 6.41
CA ASP A 33 -2.93 16.40 7.73
C ASP A 33 -2.48 14.93 7.67
N LEU A 34 -2.00 14.46 6.51
CA LEU A 34 -1.52 13.09 6.34
C LEU A 34 -0.14 12.88 6.99
N GLU A 35 -0.05 11.85 7.83
CA GLU A 35 1.23 11.25 8.20
C GLU A 35 1.60 10.19 7.15
N VAL A 36 2.46 10.57 6.21
CA VAL A 36 2.99 9.63 5.22
C VAL A 36 4.04 8.72 5.86
N ILE A 37 3.82 7.40 5.74
CA ILE A 37 4.66 6.34 6.33
C ILE A 37 5.49 5.65 5.23
N MET A 38 4.85 5.34 4.10
CA MET A 38 5.50 4.82 2.89
C MET A 38 5.08 5.64 1.68
N ASP A 39 5.98 5.73 0.70
CA ASP A 39 5.70 6.41 -0.56
C ASP A 39 6.44 5.74 -1.74
N ALA A 40 5.96 5.99 -2.96
CA ALA A 40 6.63 5.57 -4.21
C ALA A 40 6.88 6.77 -5.16
N PRO A 41 8.04 6.84 -5.84
CA PRO A 41 8.27 7.85 -6.85
C PRO A 41 7.61 7.44 -8.17
N TYR A 42 6.93 8.37 -8.82
CA TYR A 42 6.32 8.14 -10.13
C TYR A 42 6.47 9.36 -11.04
N GLU A 43 6.64 9.06 -12.31
CA GLU A 43 6.61 9.97 -13.44
C GLU A 43 6.01 9.18 -14.59
N GLY A 44 4.97 9.70 -15.24
CA GLY A 44 4.34 8.95 -16.31
C GLY A 44 2.91 9.35 -16.64
N PRO A 45 2.33 8.65 -17.63
CA PRO A 45 0.98 8.91 -18.11
C PRO A 45 -0.08 8.41 -17.13
N CYS A 46 -1.15 9.19 -16.97
CA CYS A 46 -2.34 8.87 -16.17
C CYS A 46 -3.58 8.88 -17.07
N PRO A 47 -3.71 7.94 -18.03
CA PRO A 47 -4.82 7.93 -18.97
C PRO A 47 -6.15 7.78 -18.25
N GLY A 48 -7.16 8.54 -18.67
CA GLY A 48 -8.50 8.51 -18.08
C GLY A 48 -8.73 9.46 -16.89
N PHE A 49 -7.69 10.14 -16.41
CA PHE A 49 -7.79 11.16 -15.36
C PHE A 49 -7.75 12.58 -15.93
N GLU A 50 -8.19 13.58 -15.14
CA GLU A 50 -8.10 15.01 -15.50
C GLU A 50 -6.64 15.43 -15.73
N THR A 51 -5.76 15.06 -14.78
CA THR A 51 -4.31 15.18 -14.95
C THR A 51 -3.81 13.94 -15.68
N GLN A 52 -3.57 14.07 -16.98
CA GLN A 52 -3.18 12.94 -17.84
C GLN A 52 -1.68 12.58 -17.78
N GLN A 53 -0.88 13.33 -17.04
CA GLN A 53 0.56 13.14 -16.93
C GLN A 53 1.05 13.67 -15.60
N VAL A 54 1.85 12.88 -14.89
CA VAL A 54 2.65 13.37 -13.75
C VAL A 54 3.96 13.94 -14.31
N PRO A 55 4.21 15.26 -14.16
CA PRO A 55 5.43 15.88 -14.66
C PRO A 55 6.59 15.68 -13.68
N GLY A 56 7.69 15.11 -14.17
CA GLY A 56 8.86 14.83 -13.35
C GLY A 56 8.60 13.77 -12.28
N ARG A 57 9.67 13.34 -11.62
CA ARG A 57 9.63 12.29 -10.60
C ARG A 57 9.15 12.83 -9.26
N THR A 58 7.84 12.77 -9.02
CA THR A 58 7.22 13.19 -7.75
C THR A 58 6.96 11.99 -6.83
N ARG A 59 6.79 12.24 -5.53
CA ARG A 59 6.55 11.21 -4.51
C ARG A 59 5.05 11.11 -4.25
N HIS A 60 4.50 9.90 -4.29
CA HIS A 60 3.10 9.62 -4.00
C HIS A 60 2.96 8.75 -2.75
N PRO A 61 2.10 9.10 -1.78
CA PRO A 61 1.87 8.28 -0.61
C PRO A 61 1.34 6.89 -0.98
N VAL A 62 1.88 5.89 -0.28
CA VAL A 62 1.49 4.49 -0.43
C VAL A 62 0.84 3.97 0.85
N LEU A 63 1.43 4.30 2.00
CA LEU A 63 0.83 4.05 3.31
C LEU A 63 0.86 5.35 4.10
N PHE A 64 -0.27 5.76 4.63
CA PHE A 64 -0.39 6.98 5.41
C PHE A 64 -1.51 6.88 6.44
N SER A 65 -1.38 7.63 7.52
CA SER A 65 -2.41 7.77 8.54
C SER A 65 -2.95 9.20 8.59
N ARG A 66 -4.15 9.34 9.13
CA ARG A 66 -4.81 10.63 9.36
C ARG A 66 -5.64 10.58 10.64
N PRO A 67 -5.59 11.60 11.50
CA PRO A 67 -6.52 11.69 12.62
C PRO A 67 -7.96 11.85 12.11
N GLU A 68 -8.90 11.16 12.74
CA GLU A 68 -10.34 11.27 12.46
C GLU A 68 -11.14 11.18 13.76
N GLY A 69 -11.75 12.30 14.15
CA GLY A 69 -12.47 12.39 15.43
C GLY A 69 -11.57 12.05 16.62
N SER A 70 -11.94 11.02 17.38
CA SER A 70 -11.17 10.52 18.52
C SER A 70 -10.18 9.40 18.18
N GLY A 71 -10.04 9.05 16.90
CA GLY A 71 -9.17 7.97 16.43
C GLY A 71 -8.38 8.41 15.21
N SER A 72 -7.95 7.42 14.43
CA SER A 72 -7.22 7.62 13.19
C SER A 72 -7.69 6.63 12.14
N VAL A 73 -7.37 6.93 10.88
CA VAL A 73 -7.52 6.02 9.74
C VAL A 73 -6.13 5.74 9.19
N VAL A 74 -5.87 4.49 8.80
CA VAL A 74 -4.69 4.09 8.03
C VAL A 74 -5.16 3.67 6.64
N SER A 75 -4.59 4.31 5.63
CA SER A 75 -4.85 4.01 4.22
C SER A 75 -3.61 3.39 3.60
N PHE A 76 -3.78 2.21 2.99
CA PHE A 76 -2.73 1.50 2.25
C PHE A 76 -3.20 1.27 0.81
N THR A 77 -2.51 1.86 -0.16
CA THR A 77 -2.98 1.91 -1.56
C THR A 77 -2.48 0.76 -2.43
N LEU A 78 -1.56 -0.08 -1.92
CA LEU A 78 -1.21 -1.34 -2.57
C LEU A 78 -2.30 -2.38 -2.34
N GLY A 79 -2.36 -3.36 -3.23
CA GLY A 79 -3.23 -4.53 -3.12
C GLY A 79 -4.13 -4.74 -4.33
N HIS A 80 -3.78 -4.20 -5.51
CA HIS A 80 -4.51 -4.53 -6.73
C HIS A 80 -4.59 -6.05 -6.88
N CYS A 81 -5.80 -6.54 -7.05
CA CYS A 81 -6.04 -7.92 -7.41
C CYS A 81 -7.24 -7.95 -8.34
N ARG A 82 -7.12 -8.70 -9.42
CA ARG A 82 -8.16 -8.81 -10.42
C ARG A 82 -8.21 -10.21 -10.97
N GLY A 83 -9.34 -10.87 -10.72
CA GLY A 83 -9.68 -12.15 -11.30
C GLY A 83 -9.88 -12.06 -12.81
N ARG A 84 -9.72 -13.20 -13.48
CA ARG A 84 -9.85 -13.36 -14.93
C ARG A 84 -11.20 -12.88 -15.50
N PHE A 85 -12.24 -12.86 -14.67
CA PHE A 85 -13.62 -12.58 -15.05
C PHE A 85 -14.20 -11.34 -14.35
N ASP A 86 -13.40 -10.59 -13.59
CA ASP A 86 -13.91 -9.53 -12.69
C ASP A 86 -14.47 -8.30 -13.42
N VAL A 87 -14.23 -8.17 -14.72
CA VAL A 87 -14.70 -7.06 -15.57
C VAL A 87 -15.65 -7.53 -16.68
N ALA A 88 -16.23 -8.73 -16.53
CA ALA A 88 -17.17 -9.28 -17.52
C ALA A 88 -18.40 -8.39 -17.71
N ASP A 89 -18.87 -7.74 -16.64
CA ASP A 89 -19.96 -6.76 -16.68
C ASP A 89 -19.61 -5.47 -17.44
N GLN A 90 -18.31 -5.21 -17.66
CA GLN A 90 -17.79 -4.11 -18.48
C GLN A 90 -17.59 -4.50 -19.96
N GLY A 91 -18.06 -5.70 -20.36
CA GLY A 91 -18.00 -6.17 -21.75
C GLY A 91 -16.70 -6.88 -22.13
N MET A 92 -15.89 -7.27 -21.14
CA MET A 92 -14.70 -8.10 -21.32
C MET A 92 -14.89 -9.44 -20.62
N ASP A 93 -15.51 -10.39 -21.33
CA ASP A 93 -15.93 -11.69 -20.79
C ASP A 93 -14.81 -12.48 -20.13
N ASP A 94 -13.56 -12.34 -20.61
CA ASP A 94 -12.41 -13.09 -20.11
C ASP A 94 -11.09 -12.35 -20.44
N LEU A 95 -10.34 -12.01 -19.40
CA LEU A 95 -9.05 -11.30 -19.52
C LEU A 95 -7.87 -12.21 -19.88
N GLY A 96 -8.03 -13.53 -19.78
CA GLY A 96 -6.97 -14.50 -20.00
C GLY A 96 -5.98 -14.65 -18.84
N VAL A 97 -5.94 -13.69 -17.92
CA VAL A 97 -4.93 -13.55 -16.85
C VAL A 97 -5.58 -13.19 -15.52
N THR A 98 -4.90 -13.53 -14.42
CA THR A 98 -5.24 -13.06 -13.07
C THR A 98 -4.10 -12.19 -12.59
N ASP A 99 -4.43 -10.99 -12.09
CA ASP A 99 -3.45 -10.05 -11.56
C ASP A 99 -3.40 -10.19 -10.04
N THR A 100 -2.24 -10.56 -9.50
CA THR A 100 -1.98 -10.61 -8.05
C THR A 100 -1.08 -9.46 -7.59
N ALA A 101 -0.35 -8.81 -8.48
CA ALA A 101 0.40 -7.57 -8.22
C ALA A 101 1.18 -7.60 -6.88
N ALA A 102 0.89 -6.69 -5.94
CA ALA A 102 1.63 -6.60 -4.69
C ALA A 102 1.44 -7.79 -3.76
N TRP A 103 0.42 -8.62 -3.98
CA TRP A 103 0.18 -9.82 -3.19
C TRP A 103 1.31 -10.84 -3.28
N GLU A 104 2.19 -10.76 -4.29
CA GLU A 104 3.40 -11.59 -4.39
C GLU A 104 4.52 -11.14 -3.44
N SER A 105 4.52 -9.86 -3.01
CA SER A 105 5.56 -9.28 -2.14
C SER A 105 5.37 -9.68 -0.68
N PRO A 106 6.38 -10.32 -0.04
CA PRO A 106 6.32 -10.61 1.39
C PRO A 106 6.28 -9.34 2.24
N GLU A 107 6.95 -8.27 1.82
CA GLU A 107 6.92 -6.97 2.51
C GLU A 107 5.52 -6.35 2.50
N PHE A 108 4.83 -6.37 1.35
CA PHE A 108 3.43 -5.95 1.26
C PHE A 108 2.55 -6.73 2.24
N ARG A 109 2.64 -8.06 2.23
CA ARG A 109 1.84 -8.93 3.11
C ARG A 109 2.15 -8.68 4.59
N ALA A 110 3.41 -8.43 4.95
CA ALA A 110 3.82 -8.10 6.31
C ALA A 110 3.25 -6.75 6.78
N VAL A 111 3.31 -5.71 5.94
CA VAL A 111 2.72 -4.40 6.26
C VAL A 111 1.21 -4.49 6.37
N LEU A 112 0.54 -5.17 5.42
CA LEU A 112 -0.92 -5.34 5.43
C LEU A 112 -1.38 -6.01 6.73
N ARG A 113 -0.70 -7.08 7.15
CA ARG A 113 -1.00 -7.76 8.41
C ARG A 113 -0.91 -6.82 9.60
N ARG A 114 0.17 -6.03 9.71
CA ARG A 114 0.32 -5.02 10.79
C ARG A 114 -0.76 -3.95 10.75
N CYS A 115 -1.22 -3.54 9.56
CA CYS A 115 -2.32 -2.60 9.42
C CYS A 115 -3.64 -3.19 9.94
N VAL A 116 -3.90 -4.48 9.65
CA VAL A 116 -5.07 -5.20 10.17
C VAL A 116 -4.97 -5.37 11.68
N ASP A 117 -3.81 -5.75 12.21
CA ASP A 117 -3.60 -5.89 13.66
C ASP A 117 -3.83 -4.56 14.38
N TRP A 118 -3.30 -3.46 13.84
CA TRP A 118 -3.56 -2.11 14.35
C TRP A 118 -5.05 -1.74 14.27
N ALA A 119 -5.77 -2.10 13.19
CA ALA A 119 -7.19 -1.80 13.09
C ALA A 119 -8.04 -2.54 14.13
N VAL A 120 -7.59 -3.72 14.58
CA VAL A 120 -8.28 -4.52 15.60
C VAL A 120 -7.90 -4.09 17.02
N HIS A 121 -6.62 -3.75 17.25
CA HIS A 121 -6.08 -3.54 18.60
C HIS A 121 -5.75 -2.08 18.94
N GLY A 122 -5.78 -1.17 17.96
CA GLY A 122 -5.33 0.20 18.11
C GLY A 122 -3.83 0.29 18.42
N ASP A 123 -3.45 1.28 19.22
CA ASP A 123 -2.04 1.53 19.58
C ASP A 123 -1.48 0.50 20.58
N ASP A 124 -2.32 -0.37 21.13
CA ASP A 124 -1.93 -1.47 22.02
C ASP A 124 -1.31 -2.67 21.27
N VAL A 125 -1.02 -2.53 19.96
CA VAL A 125 -0.50 -3.60 19.09
C VAL A 125 0.80 -4.24 19.61
N ALA A 126 1.56 -3.55 20.48
CA ALA A 126 2.74 -4.10 21.15
C ALA A 126 2.42 -5.32 22.06
N GLN A 127 1.15 -5.54 22.41
CA GLN A 127 0.70 -6.70 23.19
C GLN A 127 0.26 -7.89 22.32
N CYS A 128 -0.01 -7.67 21.03
CA CYS A 128 -0.14 -8.76 20.06
C CYS A 128 1.27 -9.12 19.59
N ASP A 129 2.00 -9.87 20.42
CA ASP A 129 3.22 -10.56 19.98
C ASP A 129 2.83 -11.49 18.83
N PRO A 130 3.22 -11.20 17.59
CA PRO A 130 2.80 -12.05 16.50
C PRO A 130 3.68 -13.33 16.52
N GLY A 131 4.79 -13.36 17.28
CA GLY A 131 5.69 -14.50 17.39
C GLY A 131 6.77 -14.55 16.30
N ASP A 132 7.83 -15.29 16.58
CA ASP A 132 9.09 -15.45 15.83
C ASP A 132 8.99 -16.00 14.39
N GLU A 133 7.78 -16.10 13.81
CA GLU A 133 7.55 -16.61 12.45
C GLU A 133 7.83 -15.58 11.34
N TYR A 134 7.67 -14.27 11.58
CA TYR A 134 7.72 -13.25 10.51
C TYR A 134 9.11 -12.94 10.00
N SER A 135 10.13 -13.10 10.84
CA SER A 135 11.53 -12.91 10.43
C SER A 135 11.99 -13.96 9.41
N LYS A 136 11.25 -15.07 9.28
CA LYS A 136 11.58 -16.19 8.37
C LYS A 136 11.02 -16.02 6.96
N GLU A 137 9.94 -15.23 6.77
CA GLU A 137 9.35 -14.99 5.42
C GLU A 137 10.10 -13.91 4.62
N LEU A 138 10.98 -13.14 5.27
CA LEU A 138 11.79 -12.08 4.66
C LEU A 138 13.26 -12.51 4.41
N GLN A 139 13.58 -13.79 4.57
CA GLN A 139 14.88 -14.42 4.27
C GLN A 139 14.80 -15.30 3.03
#